data_AF-A0A1I3ZI39-F1
#
_entry.id   AF-A0A1I3ZI39-F1
#
_cell.length_a   1.000
_cell.length_b   1.000
_cell.length_c   1.000
_cell.angle_alpha   90.00
_cell.angle_beta   90.00
_cell.angle_gamma   90.00
#
_symmetry.space_group_name_H-M   'P 1'
#
loop_
_entity.id
_entity.type
_entity.pdbx_description
1 polymer ?
#
loop_
_entity_poly.entity_id
_entity_poly.type
_entity_poly.pdbx_seq_one_letter_code
_entity_poly.pdbx_strand_id
1 'polypeptide(L)'
;MLNTRLHQANIESTLVIQRNTMEYEKPITGEFTATAQLESTKDWPKFLRHFSRMGKARTTLISTLHYQQQRAGFFRGEFVALQK
;
A
#
# COMPACT_ATOMS: atom_id res chain seq x y z
N MET A 1 -3.17 6.64 3.09
CA MET A 1 -1.83 6.07 2.89
C MET A 1 -1.46 5.18 4.07
N LEU A 2 -0.87 4.01 3.84
CA LEU A 2 -0.69 2.94 4.85
C LEU A 2 0.08 3.39 6.10
N ASN A 3 1.20 4.10 5.93
CA ASN A 3 1.96 4.65 7.06
C ASN A 3 1.10 5.57 7.94
N THR A 4 0.32 6.46 7.34
CA THR A 4 -0.61 7.35 8.07
C THR A 4 -1.66 6.56 8.85
N ARG A 5 -2.18 5.47 8.28
CA ARG A 5 -3.15 4.61 8.97
C ARG A 5 -2.55 3.87 10.18
N LEU A 6 -1.27 3.47 10.10
CA LEU A 6 -0.55 2.87 11.22
C LEU A 6 -0.30 3.88 12.33
N HIS A 7 0.14 5.10 11.98
CA HIS A 7 0.29 6.19 12.95
C HIS A 7 -1.02 6.56 13.62
N GLN A 8 -2.12 6.66 12.88
CA GLN A 8 -3.47 6.91 13.44
C GLN A 8 -3.93 5.78 14.36
N ALA A 9 -3.48 4.54 14.13
CA ALA A 9 -3.75 3.41 15.00
C ALA A 9 -2.78 3.32 16.20
N ASN A 10 -1.88 4.30 16.36
CA ASN A 10 -0.84 4.34 17.39
C ASN A 10 0.06 3.09 17.39
N ILE A 11 0.30 2.52 16.19
CA ILE A 11 1.15 1.34 16.01
C ILE A 11 2.56 1.78 15.65
N GLU A 12 3.49 1.54 16.56
CA GLU A 12 4.92 1.58 16.25
C GLU A 12 5.33 0.31 15.51
N SER A 13 5.74 0.47 14.26
CA SER A 13 6.21 -0.64 13.43
C SER A 13 7.20 -0.18 12.39
N THR A 14 8.03 -1.11 11.93
CA THR A 14 8.80 -0.96 10.70
C THR A 14 7.98 -1.51 9.54
N LEU A 15 7.67 -0.64 8.57
CA LEU A 15 6.93 -1.02 7.38
C LEU A 15 7.89 -1.28 6.23
N VAL A 16 7.85 -2.50 5.67
CA VAL A 16 8.69 -2.90 4.54
C VAL A 16 7.83 -3.35 3.37
N ILE A 17 8.34 -3.18 2.14
CA ILE A 17 7.74 -3.77 0.94
C ILE A 17 8.38 -5.15 0.75
N GLN A 18 7.57 -6.20 0.77
CA GLN A 18 8.04 -7.57 0.56
C GLN A 18 8.09 -7.94 -0.92
N ARG A 19 7.07 -7.57 -1.68
CA ARG A 19 6.99 -7.78 -3.13
C ARG A 19 6.13 -6.70 -3.76
N ASN A 20 6.42 -6.37 -5.01
CA ASN A 20 5.57 -5.52 -5.82
C ASN A 20 5.52 -5.99 -7.28
N THR A 21 4.44 -5.61 -7.95
CA THR A 21 4.33 -5.64 -9.41
C THR A 21 4.02 -4.25 -9.90
N MET A 22 4.51 -3.94 -11.10
CA MET A 22 4.26 -2.68 -11.78
C MET A 22 3.92 -2.98 -13.23
N GLU A 23 2.74 -2.54 -13.64
CA GLU A 23 2.28 -2.59 -15.02
C GLU A 23 2.44 -1.20 -15.62
N TYR A 24 3.21 -1.12 -16.70
CA TYR A 24 3.42 0.11 -17.46
C TYR A 24 2.58 0.02 -18.74
N GLU A 25 1.49 0.77 -18.77
CA GLU A 25 0.51 0.69 -19.87
C GLU A 25 0.77 1.77 -20.92
N LYS A 26 1.21 2.96 -20.48
CA LYS A 26 1.47 4.10 -21.36
C LYS A 26 2.70 4.88 -20.89
N PRO A 27 3.44 5.52 -21.82
CA PRO A 27 4.49 6.43 -21.45
C PRO A 27 3.97 7.59 -20.59
N ILE A 28 4.72 7.93 -19.55
CA ILE A 28 4.52 9.12 -18.73
C ILE A 28 5.68 10.06 -19.03
N THR A 29 5.43 11.15 -19.77
CA THR A 29 6.48 12.06 -20.25
C THR A 29 6.48 13.41 -19.51
N GLY A 30 5.70 13.52 -18.44
CA GLY A 30 5.55 14.73 -17.65
C GLY A 30 4.93 14.45 -16.28
N GLU A 31 4.31 15.46 -15.69
CA GLU A 31 3.65 15.35 -14.39
C GLU A 31 2.51 14.33 -14.41
N PHE A 32 2.44 13.48 -13.39
CA PHE A 32 1.42 12.44 -13.26
C PHE A 32 0.94 12.34 -11.80
N THR A 33 -0.22 11.73 -11.62
CA THR A 33 -0.81 11.49 -10.29
C THR A 33 -0.81 10.00 -9.98
N ALA A 34 -0.34 9.63 -8.78
CA ALA A 34 -0.45 8.28 -8.26
C ALA A 34 -1.43 8.24 -7.08
N THR A 35 -2.53 7.50 -7.23
CA THR A 35 -3.55 7.38 -6.18
C THR A 35 -3.50 5.99 -5.57
N ALA A 36 -3.15 5.91 -4.30
CA ALA A 36 -2.97 4.67 -3.56
C ALA A 36 -4.13 4.35 -2.60
N GLN A 37 -4.50 3.08 -2.54
CA GLN A 37 -5.53 2.54 -1.64
C GLN A 37 -5.18 1.13 -1.17
N LEU A 38 -5.74 0.71 -0.03
CA LEU A 38 -5.69 -0.71 0.32
C LEU A 38 -6.49 -1.50 -0.71
N GLU A 39 -5.95 -2.63 -1.15
CA GLU A 39 -6.66 -3.54 -2.07
C GLU A 39 -7.99 -4.00 -1.47
N SER A 40 -8.01 -4.22 -0.15
CA SER A 40 -9.21 -4.55 0.61
C SER A 40 -9.23 -3.78 1.93
N THR A 41 -10.14 -2.82 2.05
CA THR A 41 -10.36 -2.09 3.31
C THR A 41 -10.99 -2.99 4.38
N LYS A 42 -11.73 -4.03 3.97
CA LYS A 42 -12.35 -5.02 4.86
C LYS A 42 -11.33 -5.86 5.62
N ASP A 43 -10.12 -6.00 5.11
CA ASP A 43 -9.06 -6.77 5.77
C ASP A 43 -8.24 -5.94 6.75
N TRP A 44 -8.48 -4.63 6.84
CA TRP A 44 -7.78 -3.75 7.78
C TRP A 44 -7.97 -4.15 9.25
N PRO A 45 -9.19 -4.45 9.75
CA PRO A 45 -9.36 -4.92 11.12
C PRO A 45 -8.67 -6.27 11.38
N LYS A 46 -8.61 -7.17 10.39
CA LYS A 46 -7.87 -8.44 10.50
C LYS A 46 -6.38 -8.21 10.58
N PHE A 47 -5.85 -7.28 9.78
CA PHE A 47 -4.46 -6.86 9.82
C PHE A 47 -4.08 -6.36 11.22
N LEU A 48 -4.87 -5.45 11.80
CA LEU A 48 -4.62 -4.93 13.15
C LEU A 48 -4.61 -6.03 14.21
N ARG A 49 -5.60 -6.94 14.17
CA ARG A 49 -5.65 -8.10 15.09
C ARG A 49 -4.46 -9.03 14.93
N HIS A 50 -4.04 -9.31 13.70
CA HIS A 50 -2.87 -10.14 13.43
C HIS A 50 -1.60 -9.48 13.93
N PHE A 51 -1.43 -8.18 13.67
CA PHE A 51 -0.26 -7.43 14.11
C PHE A 51 -0.16 -7.40 15.64
N SER A 52 -1.25 -7.09 16.34
CA SER A 52 -1.29 -7.06 17.81
C SER A 52 -0.97 -8.42 18.45
N ARG A 53 -1.31 -9.54 17.78
CA ARG A 53 -1.08 -10.89 18.32
C ARG A 53 0.31 -11.44 17.98
N MET A 54 0.83 -11.15 16.80
CA MET A 54 2.02 -11.81 16.25
C MET A 54 3.24 -10.88 16.13
N GLY A 55 3.09 -9.58 16.35
CA GLY A 55 4.11 -8.57 16.06
C GLY A 55 4.44 -8.43 14.58
N LYS A 56 3.67 -9.07 13.69
CA LYS A 56 3.87 -9.07 12.24
C LYS A 56 2.54 -9.22 11.52
N ALA A 57 2.30 -8.38 10.51
CA ALA A 57 1.13 -8.50 9.64
C ALA A 57 1.44 -8.03 8.22
N ARG A 58 0.70 -8.56 7.25
CA ARG A 58 0.83 -8.23 5.83
C ARG A 58 -0.45 -7.61 5.29
N THR A 59 -0.32 -6.66 4.37
CA THR A 59 -1.44 -6.07 3.64
C THR A 59 -1.03 -5.73 2.21
N THR A 60 -2.00 -5.72 1.30
CA THR A 60 -1.77 -5.30 -0.09
C THR A 60 -2.26 -3.88 -0.28
N LEU A 61 -1.42 -3.07 -0.91
CA LEU A 61 -1.74 -1.73 -1.38
C LEU A 61 -1.66 -1.70 -2.91
N ILE A 62 -2.62 -1.06 -3.53
CA ILE A 62 -2.62 -0.80 -4.97
C ILE A 62 -2.51 0.69 -5.21
N SER A 63 -1.87 1.08 -6.31
CA SER A 63 -1.78 2.46 -6.74
C SER A 63 -1.99 2.57 -8.25
N THR A 64 -2.92 3.43 -8.66
CA THR A 64 -3.18 3.70 -10.07
C THR A 64 -2.48 4.99 -10.47
N LEU A 65 -1.65 4.91 -11.51
CA LEU A 65 -0.96 6.06 -12.09
C LEU A 65 -1.81 6.63 -13.21
N HIS A 66 -2.09 7.93 -13.13
CA HIS A 66 -2.82 8.67 -14.15
C HIS A 66 -1.93 9.75 -14.78
N TYR A 67 -1.83 9.75 -16.10
CA TYR A 67 -1.21 10.79 -16.90
C TYR A 67 -2.21 11.29 -17.93
N GLN A 68 -2.40 12.61 -18.04
CA GLN A 68 -3.40 13.21 -18.94
C GLN A 68 -4.80 12.58 -18.80
N GLN A 69 -5.26 12.37 -17.55
CA GLN A 69 -6.53 11.73 -17.20
C GLN A 69 -6.69 10.26 -17.65
N GLN A 70 -5.64 9.64 -18.16
CA GLN A 70 -5.64 8.24 -18.57
C GLN A 70 -4.81 7.40 -17.61
N ARG A 71 -5.25 6.16 -17.37
CA ARG A 71 -4.41 5.19 -16.67
C ARG A 71 -3.15 4.94 -17.51
N ALA A 72 -2.00 5.16 -16.88
CA ALA A 72 -0.69 4.98 -17.48
C ALA A 72 0.10 3.85 -16.83
N GLY A 73 -0.30 3.44 -15.63
CA GLY A 73 0.24 2.26 -14.99
C GLY A 73 -0.52 1.85 -13.73
N PHE A 74 -0.18 0.67 -13.25
CA PHE A 74 -0.77 0.08 -12.06
C PHE A 74 0.30 -0.58 -11.20
N PHE A 75 0.37 -0.16 -9.96
CA PHE A 75 1.25 -0.72 -8.95
C PHE A 75 0.44 -1.58 -7.99
N ARG A 76 0.95 -2.76 -7.66
CA ARG A 76 0.44 -3.61 -6.58
C ARG A 76 1.60 -4.01 -5.69
N GLY A 77 1.56 -3.60 -4.43
CA GLY A 77 2.62 -3.85 -3.45
C GLY A 77 2.08 -4.60 -2.24
N GLU A 78 2.83 -5.59 -1.78
CA GLU A 78 2.60 -6.24 -0.51
C GLU A 78 3.55 -5.72 0.54
N PHE A 79 2.95 -5.16 1.57
CA PHE A 79 3.63 -4.50 2.66
C PHE A 79 3.52 -5.37 3.90
N VAL A 80 4.60 -5.41 4.68
CA VAL A 80 4.68 -6.10 5.95
C VAL A 80 5.02 -5.09 7.02
N ALA A 81 4.19 -5.01 8.05
CA ALA A 81 4.52 -4.30 9.29
C ALA A 81 5.16 -5.29 10.25
N LEU A 82 6.30 -4.89 10.83
CA LEU A 82 7.05 -5.62 11.84
C LEU A 82 7.09 -4.78 13.12
N GLN A 83 6.79 -5.38 14.26
CA GLN A 83 6.99 -4.77 15.56
C GLN A 83 8.48 -4.45 15.74
N LYS A 84 8.75 -3.30 16.36
CA LYS A 84 10.12 -2.91 16.72
C LYS A 84 10.64 -3.76 17.87
#